data_AF-A0A063ZQM5-F1
#
_entry.id   AF-A0A063ZQM5-F1
#
_cell.length_a   1.000
_cell.length_b   1.000
_cell.length_c   1.000
_cell.angle_alpha   90.00
_cell.angle_beta   90.00
_cell.angle_gamma   90.00
#
_symmetry.space_group_name_H-M   'P 1'
#
loop_
_entity.id
_entity.type
_entity.pdbx_description
1 polymer ?
#
loop_
_entity_poly.entity_id
_entity_poly.type
_entity_poly.pdbx_seq_one_letter_code
_entity_poly.pdbx_strand_id
1 'polypeptide(L)'
;MSKRGIRTADSETQPINWHRTENGVTIRDEENPDAWVHMEFEAGVPPEHRLFMICPDCGAVFAQRSKPGHGTVCGDCGAEYEHE
;
A
#
# COMPACT_ATOMS: atom_id res chain seq x y z
N MET A 1 -38.72 6.10 -1.78
CA MET A 1 -37.38 6.57 -1.34
C MET A 1 -36.89 5.64 -0.24
N SER A 2 -36.01 4.70 -0.58
CA SER A 2 -35.51 3.69 0.37
C SER A 2 -34.40 4.30 1.20
N LYS A 3 -34.69 4.63 2.47
CA LYS A 3 -33.68 4.98 3.47
C LYS A 3 -32.92 3.70 3.82
N ARG A 4 -31.85 3.41 3.08
CA ARG A 4 -30.81 2.48 3.53
C ARG A 4 -30.11 3.12 4.73
N GLY A 5 -30.69 2.93 5.92
CA GLY A 5 -30.01 3.21 7.16
C GLY A 5 -28.79 2.31 7.21
N ILE A 6 -27.61 2.91 7.24
CA ILE A 6 -26.40 2.25 7.72
C ILE A 6 -26.75 1.86 9.15
N ARG A 7 -27.10 0.59 9.38
CA ARG A 7 -27.01 -0.01 10.70
C ARG A 7 -25.51 -0.04 10.99
N THR A 8 -25.02 0.99 11.68
CA THR A 8 -23.84 0.81 12.52
C THR A 8 -24.22 -0.32 13.46
N ALA A 9 -23.71 -1.52 13.16
CA ALA A 9 -23.76 -2.60 14.10
C ALA A 9 -23.07 -2.06 15.36
N ASP A 10 -23.86 -1.78 16.38
CA ASP A 10 -23.40 -1.70 17.77
C ASP A 10 -23.07 -3.13 18.20
N SER A 11 -22.14 -3.73 17.46
CA SER A 11 -21.42 -4.91 17.87
C SER A 11 -20.51 -4.38 18.96
N GLU A 12 -20.58 -5.01 20.14
CA GLU A 12 -19.55 -4.94 21.18
C GLU A 12 -18.22 -5.38 20.56
N THR A 13 -17.68 -4.54 19.70
CA THR A 13 -16.52 -4.82 18.88
C THR A 13 -15.38 -4.64 19.83
N GLN A 14 -14.85 -5.76 20.34
CA GLN A 14 -13.62 -5.75 21.11
C GLN A 14 -12.63 -4.82 20.39
N PRO A 15 -12.03 -3.85 21.11
CA PRO A 15 -11.09 -2.94 20.51
C PRO A 15 -10.00 -3.77 19.84
N ILE A 16 -9.83 -3.60 18.52
CA ILE A 16 -8.78 -4.28 17.76
C ILE A 16 -7.45 -3.84 18.38
N ASN A 17 -6.69 -4.78 18.92
CA ASN A 17 -5.40 -4.50 19.53
C ASN A 17 -4.38 -4.23 18.43
N TRP A 18 -4.24 -2.96 18.04
CA TRP A 18 -3.28 -2.53 17.04
C TRP A 18 -2.20 -1.63 17.65
N HIS A 19 -0.99 -1.73 17.11
CA HIS A 19 0.16 -0.89 17.47
C HIS A 19 0.86 -0.39 16.21
N ARG A 20 1.16 0.91 16.16
CA ARG A 20 1.92 1.52 15.07
C ARG A 20 3.42 1.22 15.22
N THR A 21 4.06 0.70 14.19
CA THR A 21 5.53 0.54 14.15
C THR A 21 6.16 1.72 13.41
N GLU A 22 7.50 1.77 13.37
CA GLU A 22 8.24 2.77 12.60
C GLU A 22 7.82 2.81 11.13
N ASN A 23 7.55 1.64 10.53
CA ASN A 23 7.27 1.48 9.10
C ASN A 23 5.91 0.85 8.80
N GLY A 24 4.97 0.80 9.75
CA GLY A 24 3.83 -0.09 9.60
C GLY A 24 2.82 -0.09 10.74
N VAL A 25 2.00 -1.13 10.76
CA VAL A 25 1.06 -1.45 11.84
C VAL A 25 1.10 -2.96 12.10
N THR A 26 1.07 -3.31 13.38
CA THR A 26 0.86 -4.68 13.85
C THR A 26 -0.53 -4.75 14.46
N ILE A 27 -1.31 -5.76 14.07
CA ILE A 27 -2.60 -6.10 14.69
C ILE A 27 -2.44 -7.44 15.40
N ARG A 28 -2.91 -7.48 16.65
CA ARG A 28 -2.83 -8.63 17.55
C ARG A 28 -4.22 -9.10 17.93
N ASP A 29 -4.37 -10.40 18.02
CA ASP A 29 -5.44 -11.06 18.77
C ASP A 29 -4.90 -11.40 20.17
N GLU A 30 -5.59 -10.98 21.23
CA GLU A 30 -5.18 -11.30 22.61
C GLU A 30 -5.49 -12.75 22.98
N GLU A 31 -6.49 -13.35 22.35
CA GLU A 31 -6.95 -14.71 22.62
C GLU A 31 -6.21 -15.74 21.76
N ASN A 32 -5.50 -15.29 20.73
CA ASN A 32 -4.74 -16.13 19.82
C ASN A 32 -3.30 -15.62 19.64
N PRO A 33 -2.32 -16.15 20.40
CA PRO A 33 -0.92 -15.70 20.33
C PRO A 33 -0.25 -16.00 18.99
N ASP A 34 -0.83 -16.82 18.12
CA ASP A 34 -0.30 -17.14 16.78
C ASP A 34 -0.89 -16.23 15.67
N ALA A 35 -1.91 -15.41 15.97
CA ALA A 35 -2.59 -14.56 14.99
C ALA A 35 -2.00 -13.14 14.91
N TRP A 36 -1.03 -12.93 14.00
CA TRP A 36 -0.35 -11.65 13.82
C TRP A 36 -0.55 -11.15 12.39
N VAL A 37 -1.19 -10.00 12.22
CA VAL A 37 -1.17 -9.29 10.93
C VAL A 37 -0.13 -8.19 11.03
N HIS A 38 0.97 -8.35 10.27
CA HIS A 38 2.01 -7.33 10.13
C HIS A 38 1.88 -6.68 8.75
N MET A 39 1.70 -5.36 8.74
CA MET A 39 1.64 -4.57 7.51
C MET A 39 2.75 -3.53 7.54
N GLU A 40 3.65 -3.59 6.55
CA GLU A 40 4.65 -2.55 6.32
C GLU A 40 4.15 -1.61 5.24
N PHE A 41 4.12 -0.32 5.57
CA PHE A 41 3.85 0.74 4.62
C PHE A 41 5.14 1.09 3.90
N GLU A 42 5.32 0.53 2.72
CA GLU A 42 6.32 1.03 1.80
C GLU A 42 5.80 2.32 1.17
N ALA A 43 6.14 3.46 1.79
CA ALA A 43 5.82 4.76 1.24
C ALA A 43 6.55 4.93 -0.10
N GLY A 44 5.79 4.88 -1.18
CA GLY A 44 6.18 5.51 -2.43
C GLY A 44 6.39 7.01 -2.25
N VAL A 45 6.98 7.65 -3.26
CA VAL A 45 7.17 9.11 -3.25
C VAL A 45 5.81 9.81 -3.07
N PRO A 46 5.68 10.84 -2.19
CA PRO A 46 4.43 11.58 -1.99
C PRO A 46 3.84 12.00 -3.33
N PRO A 47 2.51 11.92 -3.55
CA PRO A 47 1.88 12.20 -4.85
C PRO A 47 2.34 13.51 -5.51
N GLU A 48 2.53 14.55 -4.72
CA GLU A 48 3.02 15.89 -5.10
C GLU A 48 4.51 15.95 -5.48
N HIS A 49 5.27 14.91 -5.14
CA HIS A 49 6.72 14.80 -5.37
C HIS A 49 7.08 13.63 -6.30
N ARG A 50 6.10 12.87 -6.82
CA ARG A 50 6.38 11.72 -7.68
C ARG A 50 7.12 12.14 -8.93
N LEU A 51 8.25 11.50 -9.16
CA LEU A 51 8.91 11.56 -10.45
C LEU A 51 8.07 10.80 -11.48
N PHE A 52 8.08 11.26 -12.72
CA PHE A 52 7.48 10.54 -13.83
C PHE A 52 8.58 9.81 -14.59
N MET A 53 8.31 8.57 -14.98
CA MET A 53 9.14 7.83 -15.91
C MET A 53 8.41 7.65 -17.23
N ILE A 54 9.19 7.68 -18.32
CA ILE A 54 8.73 7.39 -19.67
C ILE A 54 9.41 6.09 -20.09
N CYS A 55 8.63 5.08 -20.46
CA CYS A 55 9.17 3.85 -21.01
C CYS A 55 9.74 4.13 -22.41
N PRO A 56 11.02 3.84 -22.68
CA PRO A 56 11.61 4.06 -24.00
C PRO A 56 11.03 3.14 -25.09
N ASP A 57 10.51 1.97 -24.72
CA ASP A 57 10.05 0.99 -25.72
C ASP A 57 8.60 1.22 -26.18
N CYS A 58 7.70 1.56 -25.26
CA CYS A 58 6.28 1.79 -25.59
C CYS A 58 5.82 3.25 -25.43
N GLY A 59 6.67 4.13 -24.90
CA GLY A 59 6.34 5.54 -24.68
C GLY A 59 5.40 5.80 -23.51
N ALA A 60 5.00 4.77 -22.76
CA ALA A 60 4.06 4.93 -21.67
C ALA A 60 4.65 5.74 -20.50
N VAL A 61 3.83 6.62 -19.92
CA VAL A 61 4.23 7.57 -18.87
C VAL A 61 3.58 7.17 -17.56
N PHE A 62 4.38 6.95 -16.52
CA PHE A 62 3.89 6.53 -15.20
C PHE A 62 4.47 7.39 -14.09
N ALA A 63 3.63 7.77 -13.13
CA ALA A 63 4.11 8.30 -11.87
C ALA A 63 4.80 7.18 -11.10
N GLN A 64 6.03 7.43 -10.64
CA GLN A 64 6.78 6.49 -9.83
C GLN A 64 6.04 6.23 -8.50
N ARG A 65 5.67 4.96 -8.26
CA ARG A 65 4.88 4.55 -7.09
C ARG A 65 5.70 3.88 -6.00
N SER A 66 6.87 3.38 -6.34
CA SER A 66 7.85 2.78 -5.43
C SER A 66 9.00 3.74 -5.15
N LYS A 67 9.79 3.46 -4.12
CA LYS A 67 11.05 4.16 -3.91
C LYS A 67 11.97 3.95 -5.12
N PRO A 68 12.81 4.95 -5.49
CA PRO A 68 13.85 4.73 -6.48
C PRO A 68 14.73 3.55 -6.08
N GLY A 69 14.99 2.65 -7.02
CA GLY A 69 15.86 1.49 -6.85
C GLY A 69 16.70 1.27 -8.12
N HIS A 70 17.51 0.23 -8.12
CA HIS A 70 18.42 -0.11 -9.23
C HIS A 70 17.73 -0.72 -10.45
N GLY A 71 16.40 -0.77 -10.47
CA GLY A 71 15.67 -1.40 -11.55
C GLY A 71 14.24 -0.90 -11.65
N THR A 72 13.69 -0.98 -12.86
CA THR A 72 12.34 -0.51 -13.20
C THR A 72 11.71 -1.43 -14.23
N VAL A 73 10.46 -1.82 -14.01
CA VAL A 73 9.67 -2.61 -14.96
C VAL A 73 8.50 -1.75 -15.47
N CYS A 74 8.31 -1.71 -16.79
CA CYS A 74 7.18 -1.03 -17.41
C CYS A 74 5.89 -1.83 -17.13
N GLY A 75 4.91 -1.18 -16.49
CA GLY A 75 3.62 -1.81 -16.19
C GLY A 75 2.72 -2.07 -17.41
N ASP A 76 3.06 -1.55 -18.60
CA ASP A 76 2.25 -1.69 -19.81
C ASP A 76 2.85 -2.69 -20.81
N CYS A 77 4.11 -2.51 -21.22
CA CYS A 77 4.77 -3.45 -22.14
C CYS A 77 5.63 -4.53 -21.46
N GLY A 78 5.85 -4.43 -20.13
CA GLY A 78 6.66 -5.40 -19.37
C GLY A 78 8.17 -5.25 -19.54
N ALA A 79 8.66 -4.23 -20.25
CA ALA A 79 10.09 -4.01 -20.42
C ALA A 79 10.80 -3.73 -19.08
N GLU A 80 11.98 -4.32 -18.91
CA GLU A 80 12.79 -4.20 -17.70
C GLU A 80 14.06 -3.38 -17.97
N TYR A 81 14.41 -2.48 -17.06
CA TYR A 81 15.60 -1.64 -17.13
C TYR A 81 16.34 -1.66 -15.80
N GLU A 82 17.65 -1.83 -15.84
CA GLU A 82 18.55 -1.65 -14.69
C GLU A 82 19.20 -0.26 -14.72
N HIS A 83 19.42 0.33 -13.55
CA HIS A 83 20.04 1.64 -13.37
C HIS A 83 21.26 1.50 -12.44
N GLU A 84 22.43 1.97 -12.91
CA GLU A 84 23.70 1.96 -12.16
C GLU A 84 23.70 2.92 -10.96
#